data_AF-A0A3G8YE37-F1
#
_entry.id   AF-A0A3G8YE37-F1
#
_cell.length_a   1.000
_cell.length_b   1.000
_cell.length_c   1.000
_cell.angle_alpha   90.00
_cell.angle_beta   90.00
_cell.angle_gamma   90.00
#
_symmetry.space_group_name_H-M   'P 1'
#
loop_
_entity.id
_entity.type
_entity.pdbx_description
1 polymer ?
#
loop_
_entity_poly.entity_id
_entity_poly.type
_entity_poly.pdbx_seq_one_letter_code
_entity_poly.pdbx_strand_id
1 'polypeptide(L)'
;MKFKSIIATAAVVFYTGLQAQSMTSSNYPKAVKGTQVDNYFGTQVADPYRDLENDSEATKKWVDEEVAYSQNYLSKIPFRETIITHFSEEKRYLRVLS
;
A
#
# COMPACT_ATOMS: atom_id res chain seq x y z
N MET A 1 16.06 -42.36 20.52
CA MET A 1 16.28 -40.89 20.60
C MET A 1 16.13 -40.12 19.28
N LYS A 2 16.01 -40.74 18.10
CA LYS A 2 15.96 -40.00 16.82
C LYS A 2 14.55 -39.70 16.28
N PHE A 3 13.52 -40.33 16.84
CA PHE A 3 12.13 -40.21 16.33
C PHE A 3 11.42 -38.92 16.79
N LYS A 4 11.71 -38.45 18.01
CA LYS A 4 11.15 -37.20 18.56
C LYS A 4 11.70 -35.96 17.82
N SER A 5 12.93 -36.04 17.32
CA SER A 5 13.56 -34.95 16.54
C SER A 5 13.00 -34.81 15.13
N ILE A 6 12.57 -35.91 14.50
CA ILE A 6 11.98 -35.88 13.14
C ILE A 6 10.59 -35.21 13.15
N ILE A 7 9.81 -35.41 14.21
CA ILE A 7 8.48 -34.79 14.37
C ILE A 7 8.62 -33.27 14.58
N ALA A 8 9.65 -32.83 15.30
CA ALA A 8 9.91 -31.40 15.53
C ALA A 8 10.30 -30.66 14.24
N THR A 9 11.05 -31.29 13.33
CA THR A 9 11.45 -30.66 12.06
C THR A 9 10.28 -30.56 11.07
N ALA A 10 9.39 -31.56 11.04
CA ALA A 10 8.19 -31.52 10.19
C ALA A 10 7.21 -30.40 10.60
N ALA A 11 7.07 -30.13 11.90
CA ALA A 11 6.22 -29.06 12.40
C ALA A 11 6.72 -27.65 12.00
N VAL A 12 8.04 -27.45 11.93
CA VAL A 12 8.64 -26.16 11.51
C VAL A 12 8.44 -25.91 10.01
N VAL A 13 8.57 -26.93 9.17
CA VAL A 13 8.34 -26.81 7.71
C VAL A 13 6.85 -26.58 7.39
N PHE A 14 5.94 -27.11 8.20
CA PHE A 14 4.50 -26.85 8.04
C PHE A 14 4.11 -25.42 8.44
N TYR A 15 4.78 -24.83 9.44
CA TYR A 15 4.52 -23.46 9.89
C TYR A 15 4.92 -22.39 8.85
N THR A 16 5.94 -22.66 8.03
CA THR A 16 6.40 -21.70 7.00
C THR A 16 5.54 -21.70 5.72
N GLY A 17 4.79 -22.76 5.44
CA GLY A 17 3.93 -22.87 4.25
C GLY A 17 2.55 -22.21 4.37
N LEU A 18 2.08 -21.97 5.60
CA LEU A 18 0.78 -21.36 5.90
C LEU A 18 0.73 -19.84 5.72
N GLN A 19 1.86 -19.20 5.40
CA GLN A 19 1.94 -17.76 5.12
C GLN A 19 1.82 -17.44 3.62
N ALA A 20 1.18 -18.31 2.84
CA ALA A 20 0.64 -17.89 1.55
C ALA A 20 -0.47 -16.87 1.84
N GLN A 21 -0.10 -15.59 1.86
CA GLN A 21 -1.02 -14.49 2.08
C GLN A 21 -2.14 -14.60 1.05
N SER A 22 -3.31 -15.06 1.50
CA SER A 22 -4.56 -14.81 0.81
C SER A 22 -4.65 -13.31 0.63
N MET A 23 -4.38 -12.82 -0.57
CA MET A 23 -4.77 -11.49 -1.01
C MET A 23 -6.30 -11.51 -1.12
N THR A 24 -6.99 -11.56 0.03
CA THR A 24 -8.39 -11.17 0.12
C THR A 24 -8.47 -9.82 -0.56
N SER A 25 -9.31 -9.71 -1.59
CA SER A 25 -9.64 -8.47 -2.31
C SER A 25 -9.59 -7.33 -1.30
N SER A 26 -8.48 -6.62 -1.29
CA SER A 26 -8.19 -5.66 -0.24
C SER A 26 -9.28 -4.61 -0.25
N ASN A 27 -9.76 -4.22 0.92
CA ASN A 27 -10.76 -3.17 1.07
C ASN A 27 -10.14 -1.82 0.65
N TYR A 28 -9.99 -1.60 -0.65
CA TYR A 28 -9.55 -0.34 -1.20
C TYR A 28 -10.59 0.74 -0.91
N PRO A 29 -10.15 1.97 -0.57
CA PRO A 29 -11.03 3.12 -0.51
C PRO A 29 -11.82 3.29 -1.82
N LYS A 30 -13.09 3.68 -1.68
CA LYS A 30 -13.97 3.84 -2.84
C LYS A 30 -13.93 5.28 -3.31
N ALA A 31 -13.35 5.50 -4.48
CA ALA A 31 -13.43 6.78 -5.17
C ALA A 31 -14.87 7.05 -5.65
N VAL A 32 -15.24 8.33 -5.67
CA VAL A 32 -16.47 8.79 -6.30
C VAL A 32 -16.39 8.52 -7.81
N LYS A 33 -17.49 8.04 -8.40
CA LYS A 33 -17.61 7.83 -9.83
C LYS A 33 -18.70 8.74 -10.39
N GLY A 34 -18.34 9.55 -11.37
CA GLY A 34 -19.25 10.36 -12.17
C GLY A 34 -19.63 9.68 -13.49
N THR A 35 -20.32 10.44 -14.33
CA THR A 35 -20.81 9.99 -15.65
C THR A 35 -20.18 10.78 -16.80
N GLN A 36 -19.06 11.48 -16.57
CA GLN A 36 -18.42 12.30 -17.59
C GLN A 36 -18.00 11.44 -18.79
N VAL A 37 -18.35 11.91 -19.99
CA VAL A 37 -17.93 11.32 -21.26
C VAL A 37 -17.55 12.46 -22.19
N ASP A 38 -16.32 12.44 -22.68
CA ASP A 38 -15.81 13.41 -23.64
C ASP A 38 -15.88 12.86 -25.06
N ASN A 39 -15.96 13.75 -26.05
CA ASN A 39 -15.93 13.39 -27.46
C ASN A 39 -14.66 13.93 -28.13
N TYR A 40 -13.80 13.03 -28.58
CA TYR A 40 -12.60 13.36 -29.33
C TYR A 40 -12.75 12.90 -30.78
N PHE A 41 -12.93 13.86 -31.70
CA PHE A 41 -13.03 13.60 -33.14
C PHE A 41 -14.09 12.54 -33.52
N GLY A 42 -15.22 12.53 -32.82
CA GLY A 42 -16.30 11.56 -33.02
C GLY A 42 -16.22 10.31 -32.13
N THR A 43 -15.14 10.15 -31.36
CA THR A 43 -14.96 9.03 -30.43
C THR A 43 -15.36 9.43 -29.01
N GLN A 44 -16.33 8.72 -28.43
CA GLN A 44 -16.74 8.91 -27.03
C GLN A 44 -15.77 8.21 -26.08
N VAL A 45 -15.27 8.93 -25.07
CA VAL A 45 -14.33 8.44 -24.04
C VAL A 45 -14.90 8.74 -22.66
N ALA A 46 -15.22 7.70 -21.89
CA ALA A 46 -15.73 7.86 -20.53
C ALA A 46 -14.60 8.16 -19.55
N ASP A 47 -14.79 9.17 -18.73
CA ASP A 47 -13.91 9.54 -17.63
C ASP A 47 -14.69 9.51 -16.30
N PRO A 48 -14.91 8.32 -15.73
CA PRO A 48 -15.73 8.18 -14.53
C PRO A 48 -15.10 8.80 -13.29
N TYR A 49 -13.83 9.21 -13.33
CA TYR A 49 -13.12 9.77 -12.16
C TYR A 49 -12.76 11.25 -12.33
N ARG A 50 -13.34 11.94 -13.33
CA ARG A 50 -13.15 13.38 -13.58
C ARG A 50 -13.20 14.24 -12.31
N ASP A 51 -14.09 13.91 -11.37
CA ASP A 51 -14.25 14.69 -10.14
C ASP A 51 -12.99 14.70 -9.25
N LEU A 52 -12.12 13.69 -9.36
CA LEU A 52 -10.85 13.62 -8.63
C LEU A 52 -9.82 14.67 -9.11
N GLU A 53 -10.04 15.32 -10.25
CA GLU A 53 -9.19 16.42 -10.73
C GLU A 53 -9.40 17.73 -9.95
N ASN A 54 -10.48 17.83 -9.17
CA ASN A 54 -10.82 19.02 -8.40
C ASN A 54 -10.39 18.90 -6.94
N ASP A 55 -9.98 20.03 -6.35
CA ASP A 55 -9.77 20.16 -4.91
C ASP A 55 -11.12 20.30 -4.19
N SER A 56 -11.80 19.17 -4.03
CA SER A 56 -13.09 19.05 -3.36
C SER A 56 -12.95 18.32 -2.03
N GLU A 57 -13.91 18.53 -1.12
CA GLU A 57 -13.96 17.77 0.13
C GLU A 57 -14.07 16.26 -0.11
N ALA A 58 -14.77 15.84 -1.16
CA ALA A 58 -14.91 14.44 -1.53
C ALA A 58 -13.57 13.84 -2.00
N THR A 59 -12.84 14.57 -2.85
CA THR A 59 -11.48 14.19 -3.29
C THR A 59 -10.53 14.10 -2.11
N LYS A 60 -10.51 15.12 -1.25
CA LYS A 60 -9.67 15.15 -0.05
C LYS A 60 -9.96 13.97 0.88
N LYS A 61 -11.24 13.69 1.13
CA LYS A 61 -11.65 12.55 1.96
C LYS A 61 -11.15 11.22 1.37
N TRP A 62 -11.30 11.02 0.06
CA TRP A 62 -10.81 9.82 -0.60
C TRP A 62 -9.28 9.71 -0.52
N VAL A 63 -8.55 10.82 -0.70
CA VAL A 63 -7.09 10.86 -0.50
C VAL A 63 -6.70 10.46 0.91
N ASP A 64 -7.39 10.98 1.94
CA ASP A 64 -7.11 10.63 3.34
C ASP A 64 -7.34 9.12 3.60
N GLU A 65 -8.37 8.53 3.00
CA GLU A 65 -8.64 7.08 3.06
C GLU A 65 -7.54 6.26 2.37
N GLU A 66 -7.06 6.68 1.20
CA GLU A 66 -5.94 6.04 0.48
C GLU A 66 -4.62 6.15 1.24
N VAL A 67 -4.35 7.30 1.86
CA VAL A 67 -3.19 7.50 2.73
C VAL A 67 -3.27 6.55 3.92
N ALA A 68 -4.42 6.46 4.60
CA ALA A 68 -4.60 5.56 5.74
C ALA A 68 -4.41 4.08 5.33
N TYR A 69 -5.00 3.67 4.21
CA TYR A 69 -4.85 2.32 3.66
C TYR A 69 -3.37 2.01 3.36
N SER A 70 -2.67 2.93 2.70
CA SER A 70 -1.25 2.77 2.34
C SER A 70 -0.36 2.74 3.58
N GLN A 71 -0.58 3.61 4.55
CA GLN A 71 0.19 3.61 5.80
C GLN A 71 -0.05 2.33 6.61
N ASN A 72 -1.28 1.80 6.62
CA ASN A 72 -1.55 0.49 7.24
C ASN A 72 -0.77 -0.64 6.58
N TYR A 73 -0.62 -0.61 5.25
CA TYR A 73 0.18 -1.59 4.55
C TYR A 73 1.67 -1.43 4.87
N LEU A 74 2.20 -0.21 4.76
CA LEU A 74 3.62 0.09 4.99
C LEU A 74 4.05 -0.14 6.43
N SER A 75 3.17 0.04 7.42
CA SER A 75 3.50 -0.20 8.83
C SER A 75 3.78 -1.68 9.15
N LYS A 76 3.41 -2.60 8.26
CA LYS A 76 3.70 -4.03 8.39
C LYS A 76 5.15 -4.38 8.03
N ILE A 77 5.92 -3.44 7.46
CA ILE A 77 7.31 -3.65 7.07
C ILE A 77 8.22 -3.46 8.31
N PRO A 78 8.86 -4.53 8.85
CA PRO A 78 9.53 -4.47 10.15
C PRO A 78 10.72 -3.50 10.22
N PHE A 79 11.39 -3.25 9.09
CA PHE A 79 12.61 -2.44 9.01
C PHE A 79 12.38 -1.03 8.45
N ARG A 80 11.11 -0.61 8.29
CA ARG A 80 10.76 0.71 7.74
C ARG A 80 11.39 1.86 8.52
N GLU A 81 11.36 1.80 9.84
CA GLU A 81 11.93 2.86 10.69
C GLU A 81 13.45 2.95 10.57
N THR A 82 14.15 1.81 10.43
CA THR A 82 15.60 1.80 10.20
C THR A 82 15.97 2.55 8.92
N ILE A 83 15.21 2.33 7.84
CA ILE A 83 15.41 3.04 6.56
C ILE A 83 15.18 4.55 6.75
N ILE A 84 14.10 4.94 7.44
CA ILE A 84 13.76 6.35 7.70
C ILE A 84 14.88 7.03 8.49
N THR A 85 15.40 6.38 9.54
CA THR A 85 16.51 6.91 10.34
C THR A 85 17.74 7.14 9.49
N HIS A 86 18.16 6.14 8.71
CA HIS A 86 19.36 6.22 7.89
C HIS A 86 19.34 7.41 6.91
N PHE A 87 18.25 7.55 6.15
CA PHE A 87 18.10 8.68 5.22
C PHE A 87 18.03 10.04 5.93
N SER A 88 17.44 10.09 7.13
CA SER A 88 17.35 11.33 7.91
C SER A 88 18.72 11.79 8.41
N GLU A 89 19.57 10.85 8.81
CA GLU A 89 20.94 11.12 9.25
C GLU A 89 21.81 11.64 8.09
N GLU A 90 21.73 10.99 6.94
CA GLU A 90 22.44 11.42 5.72
C GLU A 90 22.03 12.83 5.31
N LYS A 91 20.71 13.10 5.25
CA LYS A 91 20.20 14.43 4.90
C LYS A 91 20.67 15.51 5.88
N ARG A 92 20.72 15.21 7.18
CA ARG A 92 21.23 16.13 8.20
C ARG A 92 22.72 16.41 7.99
N TYR A 93 23.49 15.38 7.67
CA TYR A 93 24.91 15.51 7.39
C TYR A 93 25.16 16.42 6.18
N LEU A 94 24.44 16.21 5.07
CA LEU A 94 24.57 17.04 3.86
C LEU A 94 24.24 18.52 4.09
N ARG A 95 23.23 18.81 4.92
CA ARG A 95 22.84 20.20 5.25
C ARG A 95 23.91 20.96 6.05
N VAL A 96 24.69 20.28 6.88
CA VAL A 96 25.75 20.92 7.67
C VAL A 96 26.97 21.27 6.82
N LEU A 97 27.12 20.62 5.65
CA LEU A 97 28.23 20.81 4.72
C LEU A 97 27.95 21.81 3.60
N SER A 98 26.71 22.31 3.47
CA SER A 98 26.28 23.32 2.48
C SER A 98 26.18 24.71 3.10
#